data_AF-A0A953T9Q2-F1
#
_entry.id   AF-A0A953T9Q2-F1
#
_cell.length_a   1.000
_cell.length_b   1.000
_cell.length_c   1.000
_cell.angle_alpha   90.00
_cell.angle_beta   90.00
_cell.angle_gamma   90.00
#
_symmetry.space_group_name_H-M   'P 1'
#
loop_
_entity.id
_entity.type
_entity.pdbx_description
1 polymer ?
#
loop_
_entity_poly.entity_id
_entity_poly.type
_entity_poly.pdbx_seq_one_letter_code
_entity_poly.pdbx_strand_id
1 'polypeptide(L)'
;MDYPMNAKPLHIHPRHDEPAGFAEQLRRFLRRHLNWLLVGALGLLLLQDVFGTHGLIAMRRSQQEAARVQKEINQLNEENRQMQERVKALKSDPQAIERIAREEMGLARPGEYIFKIQPKPGDAAAPNPRSGSTPEKP
;
A
#
# COMPACT_ATOMS: atom_id res chain seq x y z
N MET A 1 -9.70 66.87 85.85
CA MET A 1 -11.09 66.78 85.41
C MET A 1 -11.22 67.56 84.12
N ASP A 2 -11.69 67.07 82.99
CA ASP A 2 -12.00 65.74 82.46
C ASP A 2 -12.37 66.07 81.01
N TYR A 3 -11.65 65.55 80.01
CA TYR A 3 -12.14 65.67 78.63
C TYR A 3 -12.65 64.30 78.17
N PRO A 4 -13.93 64.20 77.79
CA PRO A 4 -14.62 62.94 77.60
C PRO A 4 -14.18 62.24 76.31
N MET A 5 -14.06 60.92 76.45
CA MET A 5 -13.95 59.89 75.41
C MET A 5 -14.71 60.24 74.12
N ASN A 6 -13.98 60.44 73.01
CA ASN A 6 -14.53 60.30 71.67
C ASN A 6 -13.93 59.05 71.00
N ALA A 7 -14.38 57.87 71.42
CA ALA A 7 -14.10 56.65 70.68
C ALA A 7 -14.79 56.72 69.31
N LYS A 8 -14.05 57.15 68.29
CA LYS A 8 -14.48 57.16 66.90
C LYS A 8 -14.64 55.69 66.45
N PRO A 9 -15.81 55.26 65.94
CA PRO A 9 -16.01 53.87 65.58
C PRO A 9 -15.12 53.50 64.40
N LEU A 10 -14.38 52.40 64.55
CA LEU A 10 -13.48 51.85 63.54
C LEU A 10 -14.33 51.32 62.36
N HIS A 11 -14.56 52.17 61.37
CA HIS A 11 -15.16 51.77 60.10
C HIS A 11 -14.17 50.91 59.32
N ILE A 12 -14.34 49.59 59.43
CA ILE A 12 -13.66 48.63 58.55
C ILE A 12 -14.28 48.78 57.16
N HIS A 13 -13.54 49.39 56.23
CA HIS A 13 -13.90 49.39 54.81
C HIS A 13 -13.74 47.98 54.25
N PRO A 14 -14.77 47.38 53.63
CA PRO A 14 -14.57 46.20 52.81
C PRO A 14 -13.76 46.62 51.57
N ARG A 15 -12.58 46.04 51.39
CA ARG A 15 -11.89 46.10 50.10
C ARG A 15 -12.71 45.30 49.10
N HIS A 16 -13.40 45.99 48.20
CA HIS A 16 -13.91 45.38 46.99
C HIS A 16 -12.75 45.26 46.00
N ASP A 17 -12.26 44.04 45.84
CA ASP A 17 -11.28 43.65 44.83
C ASP A 17 -12.00 43.47 43.49
N GLU A 18 -12.36 44.56 42.81
CA GLU A 18 -13.05 44.51 41.51
C GLU A 18 -12.08 44.83 40.35
N PRO A 19 -11.68 43.85 39.51
CA PRO A 19 -10.82 44.06 38.34
C PRO A 19 -11.57 44.66 37.14
N ALA A 20 -12.54 45.55 37.38
CA ALA A 20 -13.38 46.12 36.33
C ALA A 20 -12.59 47.03 35.36
N GLY A 21 -11.57 47.75 35.86
CA GLY A 21 -10.77 48.65 35.04
C GLY A 21 -9.88 47.94 34.02
N PHE A 22 -9.29 46.81 34.40
CA PHE A 22 -8.41 46.03 33.53
C PHE A 22 -9.19 45.29 32.45
N ALA A 23 -10.33 44.70 32.81
CA ALA A 23 -11.22 44.02 31.86
C ALA A 23 -11.78 44.97 30.79
N GLU A 24 -12.15 46.20 31.17
CA GLU A 24 -12.65 47.21 30.24
C GLU A 24 -11.57 47.78 29.31
N GLN A 25 -10.34 47.96 29.83
CA GLN A 25 -9.19 48.36 29.02
C GLN A 25 -8.80 47.29 28.00
N LEU A 26 -8.81 46.02 28.42
CA LEU A 26 -8.60 44.89 27.53
C LEU A 26 -9.69 44.82 26.46
N ARG A 27 -10.97 44.95 26.80
CA ARG A 27 -12.08 44.92 25.82
C ARG A 27 -11.93 45.97 24.72
N ARG A 28 -11.52 47.19 25.07
CA ARG A 28 -11.27 48.27 24.08
C ARG A 28 -10.06 47.97 23.19
N PHE A 29 -8.98 47.48 23.77
CA PHE A 29 -7.78 47.09 23.03
C PHE A 29 -8.07 45.90 22.10
N LEU A 30 -8.73 44.86 22.61
CA LEU A 30 -9.16 43.70 21.85
C LEU A 30 -10.08 44.14 20.71
N ARG A 31 -11.11 44.99 20.92
CA ARG A 31 -12.00 45.42 19.82
C ARG A 31 -11.26 46.17 18.70
N ARG A 32 -10.23 46.97 19.03
CA ARG A 32 -9.37 47.64 18.03
C ARG A 32 -8.52 46.64 17.24
N HIS A 33 -7.97 45.64 17.93
CA HIS A 33 -7.04 44.67 17.36
C HIS A 33 -7.72 43.38 16.87
N LEU A 34 -9.02 43.19 17.14
CA LEU A 34 -9.78 41.98 16.84
C LEU A 34 -9.78 41.70 15.34
N ASN A 35 -10.00 42.73 14.52
CA ASN A 35 -10.00 42.57 13.07
C ASN A 35 -8.62 42.14 12.56
N TRP A 36 -7.53 42.69 13.10
CA TRP A 36 -6.16 42.28 12.74
C TRP A 36 -5.82 40.88 13.23
N LEU A 37 -6.28 40.49 14.43
CA LEU A 37 -6.13 39.15 14.96
C LEU A 37 -6.95 38.13 14.14
N LEU A 38 -8.16 38.49 13.71
CA LEU A 38 -8.99 37.64 12.85
C LEU A 38 -8.37 37.48 11.46
N VAL A 39 -7.85 38.55 10.86
CA VAL A 39 -7.14 38.49 9.58
C VAL A 39 -5.86 37.66 9.71
N GLY A 40 -5.10 37.85 10.80
CA GLY A 40 -3.91 37.05 11.09
C GLY A 40 -4.22 35.58 11.32
N ALA A 41 -5.28 35.27 12.08
CA ALA A 41 -5.74 33.90 12.31
C ALA A 41 -6.26 33.24 11.04
N LEU A 42 -7.01 33.97 10.20
CA LEU A 42 -7.47 33.49 8.90
C LEU A 42 -6.29 33.24 7.96
N GLY A 43 -5.33 34.18 7.91
CA GLY A 43 -4.09 34.02 7.15
C GLY A 43 -3.27 32.82 7.61
N LEU A 44 -3.16 32.61 8.93
CA LEU A 44 -2.49 31.45 9.50
C LEU A 44 -3.22 30.14 9.19
N LEU A 45 -4.55 30.15 9.20
CA LEU A 45 -5.38 28.99 8.84
C LEU A 45 -5.19 28.63 7.36
N LEU A 46 -5.20 29.62 6.47
CA LEU A 46 -4.92 29.42 5.04
C LEU A 46 -3.48 28.98 4.80
N LEU A 47 -2.53 29.53 5.56
CA LEU A 47 -1.13 29.11 5.46
C LEU A 47 -0.96 27.67 5.93
N GLN A 48 -1.60 27.27 7.02
CA GLN A 48 -1.61 25.89 7.52
C GLN A 48 -2.35 24.95 6.57
N ASP A 49 -3.42 25.38 5.89
CA ASP A 49 -4.10 24.56 4.87
C ASP A 49 -3.19 24.28 3.66
N VAL A 50 -2.37 25.27 3.28
CA VAL A 50 -1.42 25.17 2.16
C VAL A 50 -0.12 24.43 2.54
N PHE A 51 0.43 24.68 3.73
CA PHE A 51 1.69 24.09 4.22
C PHE A 51 1.47 22.78 4.99
N GLY A 52 0.27 22.52 5.49
CA GLY A 52 -0.11 21.35 6.25
C GLY A 52 -0.37 20.14 5.36
N THR A 53 0.64 19.72 4.60
CA THR A 53 0.86 18.37 4.03
C THR A 53 -0.24 17.60 3.26
N HIS A 54 -1.54 17.91 3.33
CA HIS A 54 -2.62 17.05 2.81
C HIS A 54 -3.91 17.78 2.34
N GLY A 55 -3.93 19.11 2.15
CA GLY A 55 -5.20 19.81 1.83
C GLY A 55 -5.70 19.65 0.38
N LEU A 56 -4.84 19.86 -0.62
CA LEU A 56 -5.27 19.85 -2.05
C LEU A 56 -4.22 19.28 -3.02
N ILE A 57 -2.93 19.37 -2.70
CA ILE A 57 -1.84 18.96 -3.60
C ILE A 57 -1.53 17.46 -3.47
N ALA A 58 -1.64 16.88 -2.27
CA ALA A 58 -1.45 15.44 -2.03
C ALA A 58 -2.54 14.59 -2.72
N MET A 59 -3.79 15.08 -2.75
CA MET A 59 -4.90 14.43 -3.47
C MET A 59 -4.61 14.29 -4.97
N ARG A 60 -3.96 15.29 -5.58
CA ARG A 60 -3.62 15.25 -7.01
C ARG A 60 -2.50 14.26 -7.33
N ARG A 61 -1.48 14.14 -6.47
CA ARG A 61 -0.42 13.14 -6.65
C ARG A 61 -0.94 11.72 -6.43
N SER A 62 -1.73 11.50 -5.38
CA SER A 62 -2.33 10.19 -5.10
C SER A 62 -3.27 9.73 -6.22
N GLN A 63 -4.06 10.64 -6.80
CA GLN A 63 -4.90 10.29 -7.95
C GLN A 63 -4.10 10.00 -9.23
N GLN A 64 -2.99 10.72 -9.47
CA GLN A 64 -2.14 10.44 -10.62
C GLN A 64 -1.39 9.12 -10.50
N GLU A 65 -0.92 8.77 -9.31
CA GLU A 65 -0.29 7.48 -9.04
C GLU A 65 -1.30 6.33 -9.16
N ALA A 66 -2.49 6.48 -8.58
CA ALA A 66 -3.57 5.52 -8.74
C ALA A 66 -3.97 5.32 -10.22
N ALA A 67 -4.09 6.41 -10.99
CA ALA A 67 -4.41 6.33 -12.41
C ALA A 67 -3.30 5.66 -13.25
N ARG A 68 -2.03 5.88 -12.90
CA ARG A 68 -0.89 5.22 -13.57
C ARG A 68 -0.88 3.73 -13.32
N VAL A 69 -1.00 3.32 -12.04
CA VAL A 69 -1.03 1.91 -11.65
C VAL A 69 -2.24 1.20 -12.26
N GLN A 70 -3.41 1.83 -12.28
CA GLN A 70 -4.60 1.25 -12.91
C GLN A 70 -4.42 1.05 -14.42
N LYS A 71 -3.75 2.00 -15.10
CA LYS A 71 -3.45 1.88 -16.53
C LYS A 71 -2.50 0.71 -16.80
N GLU A 72 -1.49 0.53 -15.96
CA GLU A 72 -0.53 -0.57 -16.06
C GLU A 72 -1.21 -1.93 -15.83
N ILE A 73 -2.08 -2.03 -14.82
CA ILE A 73 -2.90 -3.23 -14.58
C ILE A 73 -3.74 -3.58 -15.81
N ASN A 74 -4.38 -2.58 -16.43
CA ASN A 74 -5.21 -2.79 -17.61
C ASN A 74 -4.37 -3.27 -18.81
N GLN A 75 -3.18 -2.70 -19.01
CA GLN A 75 -2.26 -3.14 -20.07
C GLN A 75 -1.79 -4.57 -19.85
N LEU A 76 -1.34 -4.90 -18.64
CA LEU A 76 -0.90 -6.25 -18.29
C LEU A 76 -2.02 -7.30 -18.41
N ASN A 77 -3.25 -6.94 -18.05
CA ASN A 77 -4.41 -7.83 -18.22
C ASN A 77 -4.71 -8.11 -19.69
N GLU A 78 -4.62 -7.10 -20.54
CA GLU A 78 -4.85 -7.25 -21.97
C GLU A 78 -3.73 -8.09 -22.63
N GLU A 79 -2.48 -7.86 -22.25
CA GLU A 79 -1.36 -8.68 -22.68
C GLU A 79 -1.50 -10.14 -22.24
N ASN A 80 -1.88 -10.38 -20.97
CA ASN A 80 -2.17 -11.72 -20.48
C ASN A 80 -3.29 -12.39 -21.27
N ARG A 81 -4.37 -11.67 -21.57
CA ARG A 81 -5.49 -12.19 -22.36
C ARG A 81 -5.03 -12.63 -23.74
N GLN A 82 -4.24 -11.79 -24.42
CA GLN A 82 -3.69 -12.11 -25.74
C GLN A 82 -2.71 -13.29 -25.69
N MET A 83 -1.86 -13.37 -24.67
CA MET A 83 -0.96 -14.50 -24.48
C MET A 83 -1.73 -15.79 -24.20
N GLN A 84 -2.78 -15.74 -23.39
CA GLN A 84 -3.64 -16.89 -23.13
C GLN A 84 -4.40 -17.34 -24.38
N GLU A 85 -4.89 -16.41 -25.19
CA GLU A 85 -5.53 -16.73 -26.48
C GLU A 85 -4.53 -17.36 -27.46
N ARG A 86 -3.30 -16.84 -27.55
CA ARG A 86 -2.22 -17.46 -28.34
C ARG A 86 -1.87 -18.85 -27.83
N VAL A 87 -1.74 -19.02 -26.52
CA VAL A 87 -1.49 -20.32 -25.90
C VAL A 87 -2.63 -21.27 -26.21
N LYS A 88 -3.90 -20.84 -26.12
CA LYS A 88 -5.06 -21.67 -26.47
C LYS A 88 -5.08 -22.05 -27.95
N ALA A 89 -4.77 -21.10 -28.84
CA ALA A 89 -4.68 -21.34 -30.28
C ALA A 89 -3.52 -22.28 -30.65
N LEU A 90 -2.40 -22.21 -29.93
CA LEU A 90 -1.25 -23.11 -30.12
C LEU A 90 -1.45 -24.48 -29.45
N LYS A 91 -2.29 -24.55 -28.40
CA LYS A 91 -2.62 -25.76 -27.65
C LYS A 91 -3.83 -26.54 -28.19
N SER A 92 -4.36 -26.17 -29.36
CA SER A 92 -5.58 -26.78 -29.90
C SER A 92 -5.41 -28.21 -30.44
N ASP A 93 -4.25 -28.86 -30.23
CA ASP A 93 -4.10 -30.31 -30.41
C ASP A 93 -3.82 -31.00 -29.06
N PRO A 94 -4.88 -31.48 -28.37
CA PRO A 94 -4.76 -32.16 -27.08
C PRO A 94 -3.86 -33.40 -27.11
N GLN A 95 -3.79 -34.10 -28.24
CA GLN A 95 -2.96 -35.29 -28.37
C GLN A 95 -1.48 -34.94 -28.46
N ALA A 96 -1.14 -33.85 -29.15
CA ALA A 96 0.23 -33.35 -29.21
C ALA A 96 0.75 -32.89 -27.84
N ILE A 97 -0.11 -32.24 -27.04
CA ILE A 97 0.25 -31.79 -25.68
C ILE A 97 0.45 -32.98 -24.75
N GLU A 98 -0.45 -33.95 -24.79
CA GLU A 98 -0.32 -35.16 -23.99
C GLU A 98 0.94 -35.94 -24.33
N ARG A 99 1.27 -36.04 -25.62
CA ARG A 99 2.51 -36.67 -26.06
C ARG A 99 3.75 -35.96 -25.50
N ILE A 100 3.86 -34.64 -25.65
CA ILE A 100 5.00 -33.87 -25.14
C ILE A 100 5.10 -33.95 -23.61
N ALA A 101 3.97 -33.90 -22.90
CA ALA A 101 3.96 -34.01 -21.44
C ALA A 101 4.47 -35.38 -20.96
N ARG A 102 4.08 -36.47 -21.64
CA ARG A 102 4.51 -37.84 -21.30
C ARG A 102 5.95 -38.12 -21.72
N GLU A 103 6.36 -37.68 -22.92
CA GLU A 103 7.64 -38.04 -23.52
C GLU A 103 8.79 -37.13 -23.06
N GLU A 104 8.61 -35.81 -23.10
CA GLU A 104 9.70 -34.85 -22.83
C GLU A 104 9.78 -34.47 -21.35
N MET A 105 8.63 -34.34 -20.69
CA MET A 105 8.57 -33.89 -19.29
C MET A 105 8.34 -35.03 -18.30
N GLY A 106 8.04 -36.24 -18.79
CA GLY A 106 7.75 -37.42 -17.95
C GLY A 106 6.56 -37.21 -16.99
N LEU A 107 5.65 -36.30 -17.32
CA LEU A 107 4.51 -35.95 -16.49
C LEU A 107 3.35 -36.93 -16.74
N ALA A 108 2.70 -37.36 -15.67
CA ALA A 108 1.52 -38.22 -15.72
C ALA A 108 0.28 -37.43 -15.24
N ARG A 109 -0.93 -37.86 -15.65
CA ARG A 109 -2.16 -37.20 -15.20
C ARG A 109 -2.36 -37.42 -13.68
N PRO A 110 -3.08 -36.53 -12.97
CA PRO A 110 -3.45 -36.76 -11.57
C PRO A 110 -4.15 -38.13 -11.42
N GLY A 111 -3.50 -39.09 -10.74
CA GLY A 111 -4.00 -40.46 -10.56
C GLY A 111 -3.25 -41.56 -11.32
N GLU A 112 -2.25 -41.23 -12.15
CA GLU A 112 -1.39 -42.21 -12.84
C GLU A 112 -0.02 -42.36 -12.14
N TYR A 113 0.55 -43.58 -12.12
CA TYR A 113 1.86 -43.87 -11.48
C TYR A 113 2.97 -44.09 -12.52
N ILE A 114 4.11 -43.43 -12.34
CA ILE A 114 5.30 -43.56 -13.22
C ILE A 114 6.19 -44.70 -12.72
N PHE A 115 6.28 -45.80 -13.48
CA PHE A 115 7.18 -46.91 -13.18
C PHE A 115 8.54 -46.71 -13.85
N LYS A 116 9.58 -46.41 -13.05
CA LYS A 116 10.96 -46.39 -13.53
C LYS A 116 11.58 -47.77 -13.32
N ILE A 117 11.81 -48.51 -14.40
CA ILE A 117 12.45 -49.82 -14.35
C ILE A 117 13.95 -49.59 -14.12
N GLN A 118 14.45 -49.95 -12.95
CA GLN A 118 15.90 -49.99 -12.72
C GLN A 118 16.47 -51.24 -13.39
N PRO A 119 17.55 -51.13 -14.19
CA PRO A 119 18.20 -52.30 -14.76
C PRO A 119 18.72 -53.17 -13.61
N LYS A 120 18.35 -54.45 -13.63
CA LYS A 120 18.85 -55.41 -12.65
C LYS A 120 20.38 -55.56 -12.86
N PRO A 121 21.21 -55.49 -11.81
CA PRO A 121 22.63 -55.73 -11.95
C PRO A 121 22.83 -57.18 -12.40
N GLY A 122 23.05 -57.40 -13.70
CA GLY A 122 23.17 -58.73 -14.29
C GLY A 122 22.93 -58.79 -15.81
N ASP A 123 22.14 -57.87 -16.38
CA ASP A 123 21.76 -57.95 -17.80
C ASP A 123 22.79 -57.33 -18.78
N ALA A 124 23.85 -56.70 -18.28
CA ALA A 124 24.90 -56.09 -19.11
C ALA A 124 26.02 -57.06 -19.54
N ALA A 125 25.93 -58.36 -19.21
CA ALA A 125 27.03 -59.31 -19.36
C ALA A 125 26.75 -60.51 -20.29
N ALA A 126 25.86 -60.37 -21.29
CA ALA A 126 25.70 -61.37 -22.34
C ALA A 126 26.12 -60.77 -23.70
N PRO A 127 27.27 -61.16 -24.28
CA PRO A 127 27.61 -60.81 -25.65
C PRO A 127 26.67 -61.55 -26.60
N ASN A 128 25.88 -60.81 -27.37
CA ASN A 128 24.91 -61.37 -28.32
C ASN A 128 25.65 -62.00 -29.53
N PRO A 129 25.57 -63.32 -29.78
CA PRO A 129 26.37 -64.01 -30.79
C PRO A 129 25.80 -63.92 -32.22
N ARG A 130 25.10 -62.85 -32.60
CA ARG A 130 24.34 -62.78 -33.87
C ARG A 130 24.87 -61.79 -34.91
N SER A 131 26.07 -61.25 -34.77
CA SER A 131 26.69 -60.46 -35.84
C SER A 131 27.85 -61.25 -36.47
N GLY A 132 27.52 -62.11 -37.43
CA GLY A 132 28.52 -62.95 -38.11
C GLY A 132 27.92 -63.98 -39.04
N SER A 133 27.18 -63.55 -40.07
CA SER A 133 26.89 -64.42 -41.22
C SER A 133 26.49 -63.62 -42.45
N THR A 134 27.48 -63.29 -43.28
CA THR A 134 27.26 -63.14 -44.72
C THR A 134 28.24 -64.08 -45.41
N PRO A 135 27.76 -65.16 -46.06
CA PRO A 135 28.62 -66.05 -46.82
C PRO A 135 28.78 -65.47 -48.23
N GLU A 136 30.00 -65.13 -48.63
CA GLU A 136 30.32 -64.91 -50.03
C GLU A 136 31.41 -65.90 -50.45
N LYS A 137 31.01 -66.85 -51.28
CA LYS A 137 31.83 -67.86 -51.97
C LYS A 137 31.02 -68.31 -53.20
N PRO A 138 31.60 -68.78 -54.32
CA PRO A 138 33.02 -69.00 -54.66
C PRO A 138 33.63 -68.03 -55.68
#